data_AF-A0A921MD98-F1
#
_entry.id   AF-A0A921MD98-F1
#
_cell.length_a   1.000
_cell.length_b   1.000
_cell.length_c   1.000
_cell.angle_alpha   90.00
_cell.angle_beta   90.00
_cell.angle_gamma   90.00
#
_symmetry.space_group_name_H-M   'P 1'
#
loop_
_entity.id
_entity.type
_entity.pdbx_description
1 polymer ?
#
loop_
_entity_poly.entity_id
_entity_poly.type
_entity_poly.pdbx_seq_one_letter_code
_entity_poly.pdbx_strand_id
1 'polypeptide(L)'
;MSALSQALAFKRLVQDSATLSLLRADHVAVIAAVLGEHLGSPGTRLDTDEVHERLDADLVDLRDHFDLSDRRAKAFCDDWRNAG
;
A
#
# COMPACT_ATOMS: atom_id res chain seq x y z
N MET A 1 7.76 -10.98 2.32
CA MET A 1 6.82 -11.73 1.45
C MET A 1 6.42 -10.68 0.43
N SER A 2 6.67 -10.79 -0.87
CA SER A 2 6.69 -9.58 -1.74
C SER A 2 5.43 -8.69 -1.61
N ALA A 3 5.59 -7.37 -1.71
CA ALA A 3 4.49 -6.40 -1.57
C ALA A 3 3.30 -6.72 -2.50
N LEU A 4 3.58 -7.19 -3.73
CA LEU A 4 2.57 -7.69 -4.66
C LEU A 4 1.77 -8.88 -4.12
N SER A 5 2.44 -9.87 -3.52
CA SER A 5 1.77 -11.06 -2.97
C SER A 5 0.84 -10.69 -1.81
N GLN A 6 1.26 -9.76 -0.95
CA GLN A 6 0.44 -9.24 0.15
C GLN A 6 -0.73 -8.39 -0.38
N ALA A 7 -0.49 -7.53 -1.37
CA ALA A 7 -1.53 -6.68 -1.98
C ALA A 7 -2.64 -7.53 -2.63
N LEU A 8 -2.26 -8.61 -3.33
CA LEU A 8 -3.22 -9.55 -3.91
C LEU A 8 -4.00 -10.32 -2.82
N ALA A 9 -3.37 -10.68 -1.71
CA ALA A 9 -4.04 -11.32 -0.58
C ALA A 9 -5.08 -10.38 0.06
N PHE A 10 -4.72 -9.12 0.31
CA PHE A 10 -5.65 -8.12 0.83
C PHE A 10 -6.76 -7.78 -0.16
N LYS A 11 -6.48 -7.72 -1.47
CA LYS A 11 -7.52 -7.54 -2.51
C LYS A 11 -8.58 -8.62 -2.42
N ARG A 12 -8.17 -9.89 -2.30
CA ARG A 12 -9.09 -11.03 -2.15
C ARG A 12 -9.92 -10.90 -0.87
N LEU A 13 -9.28 -10.54 0.24
CA LEU A 13 -9.96 -10.35 1.52
C LEU A 13 -11.03 -9.24 1.49
N VAL A 14 -10.78 -8.15 0.75
CA VAL A 14 -11.78 -7.09 0.53
C VAL A 14 -12.89 -7.55 -0.40
N GLN A 15 -12.58 -8.31 -1.45
CA GLN A 15 -13.58 -8.89 -2.37
C GLN A 15 -14.51 -9.88 -1.66
N ASP A 16 -13.97 -10.65 -0.72
CA ASP A 16 -14.70 -11.72 -0.03
C ASP A 16 -15.47 -11.22 1.21
N SER A 17 -15.30 -9.95 1.61
CA SER A 17 -15.96 -9.35 2.78
C SER A 17 -16.84 -8.17 2.39
N ALA A 18 -18.16 -8.36 2.43
CA ALA A 18 -19.14 -7.31 2.13
C ALA A 18 -18.96 -6.06 3.02
N THR A 19 -18.60 -6.24 4.29
CA THR A 19 -18.34 -5.14 5.23
C THR A 19 -17.11 -4.32 4.83
N LEU A 20 -16.03 -4.98 4.40
CA LEU A 20 -14.81 -4.30 3.95
C LEU A 20 -14.97 -3.66 2.57
N SER A 21 -15.77 -4.27 1.70
CA SER A 21 -16.17 -3.69 0.41
C SER A 21 -16.97 -2.40 0.59
N LEU A 22 -17.81 -2.31 1.63
CA LEU A 22 -18.57 -1.10 1.98
C LEU A 22 -17.72 0.00 2.62
N LEU A 23 -16.60 -0.35 3.25
CA LEU A 23 -15.66 0.58 3.90
C LEU A 23 -14.60 1.17 2.94
N ARG A 24 -14.68 0.88 1.64
CA ARG A 24 -13.56 1.05 0.71
C ARG A 24 -13.18 2.52 0.47
N ALA A 25 -11.92 2.83 0.78
CA ALA A 25 -11.09 3.70 -0.07
C ALA A 25 -10.26 2.77 -0.98
N ASP A 26 -10.30 2.99 -2.29
CA ASP A 26 -9.90 2.03 -3.35
C ASP A 26 -8.48 1.46 -3.24
N HIS A 27 -7.60 2.09 -2.45
CA HIS A 27 -6.17 1.77 -2.38
C HIS A 27 -5.70 1.18 -1.03
N VAL A 28 -6.57 1.03 -0.04
CA VAL A 28 -6.17 0.63 1.34
C VAL A 28 -5.41 -0.70 1.38
N ALA A 29 -5.89 -1.71 0.64
CA ALA A 29 -5.26 -3.04 0.58
C ALA A 29 -3.84 -3.03 0.01
N VAL A 30 -3.63 -2.18 -1.00
CA VAL A 30 -2.34 -2.06 -1.69
C VAL A 30 -1.34 -1.30 -0.81
N ILE A 31 -1.78 -0.20 -0.21
CA ILE A 31 -0.95 0.62 0.69
C ILE A 31 -0.56 -0.17 1.94
N ALA A 32 -1.48 -0.92 2.55
CA ALA A 32 -1.20 -1.75 3.72
C ALA A 32 -0.15 -2.84 3.42
N ALA A 33 -0.17 -3.42 2.23
CA ALA A 33 0.79 -4.44 1.82
C ALA A 33 2.20 -3.89 1.64
N VAL A 34 2.35 -2.74 0.97
CA VAL A 34 3.65 -2.12 0.75
C VAL A 34 4.25 -1.65 2.08
N LEU A 35 3.46 -1.02 2.93
CA LEU A 35 3.93 -0.60 4.26
C LEU A 35 4.21 -1.78 5.19
N GLY A 36 3.45 -2.87 5.09
CA GLY A 36 3.72 -4.11 5.84
C GLY A 36 5.09 -4.72 5.51
N GLU A 37 5.50 -4.70 4.24
CA GLU A 37 6.82 -5.22 3.84
C GLU A 37 7.97 -4.34 4.34
N HIS A 38 7.83 -3.00 4.32
CA HIS A 38 8.92 -2.09 4.68
C HIS A 38 8.93 -1.64 6.15
N LEU A 39 7.77 -1.59 6.82
CA LEU A 39 7.59 -1.03 8.17
C LEU A 39 6.86 -1.98 9.14
N GLY A 40 6.48 -3.18 8.72
CA GLY A 40 5.69 -4.11 9.54
C GLY A 40 6.42 -4.76 10.72
N SER A 41 7.74 -4.60 10.83
CA SER A 41 8.53 -5.18 11.92
C SER A 41 8.71 -4.19 13.09
N PRO A 42 8.44 -4.59 14.34
CA PRO A 42 8.61 -3.72 15.50
C PRO A 42 10.03 -3.17 15.61
N GLY A 43 10.17 -1.85 15.69
CA GLY A 43 11.47 -1.18 15.83
C GLY A 43 12.19 -0.90 14.51
N THR A 44 11.60 -1.22 13.35
CA THR A 44 12.13 -0.80 12.06
C THR A 44 12.08 0.72 11.95
N ARG A 45 13.25 1.32 11.80
CA ARG A 45 13.43 2.72 11.43
C ARG A 45 14.07 2.73 10.06
N LEU A 46 13.43 3.44 9.15
CA LEU A 46 13.92 3.64 7.79
C LEU A 46 13.86 5.13 7.49
N ASP A 47 14.85 5.64 6.77
CA ASP A 47 14.85 7.04 6.37
C ASP A 47 13.67 7.32 5.43
N THR A 48 13.07 8.48 5.59
CA THR A 48 11.84 8.85 4.84
C THR A 48 12.05 8.77 3.33
N ASP A 49 13.22 9.20 2.85
CA ASP A 49 13.56 9.14 1.43
C ASP A 49 13.74 7.70 0.94
N GLU A 50 14.34 6.84 1.76
CA GLU A 50 14.52 5.41 1.46
C GLU A 50 13.17 4.67 1.42
N VAL A 51 12.23 5.05 2.30
CA VAL A 51 10.85 4.54 2.27
C VAL A 51 10.18 4.94 0.96
N HIS A 52 10.25 6.20 0.58
CA HIS A 52 9.62 6.68 -0.66
C HIS A 52 10.16 5.99 -1.92
N GLU A 53 11.48 5.81 -2.02
CA GLU A 53 12.09 5.12 -3.16
C GLU A 53 11.63 3.66 -3.28
N ARG A 54 11.59 2.94 -2.15
CA ARG A 54 11.12 1.55 -2.11
C ARG A 54 9.63 1.44 -2.46
N LEU A 55 8.80 2.34 -1.93
CA LEU A 55 7.38 2.42 -2.27
C LEU A 55 7.17 2.75 -3.76
N ASP A 56 7.94 3.70 -4.32
CA ASP A 56 7.82 4.05 -5.73
C ASP A 56 8.20 2.86 -6.63
N ALA A 57 9.20 2.06 -6.25
CA ALA A 57 9.54 0.82 -6.95
C ALA A 57 8.38 -0.20 -6.90
N ASP A 58 7.79 -0.42 -5.73
CA ASP A 58 6.63 -1.31 -5.59
C ASP A 58 5.41 -0.79 -6.38
N LEU A 59 5.19 0.53 -6.41
CA LEU A 59 4.10 1.15 -7.16
C LEU A 59 4.25 0.96 -8.68
N VAL A 60 5.48 0.92 -9.20
CA VAL A 60 5.71 0.61 -10.62
C VAL A 60 5.19 -0.78 -10.94
N ASP A 61 5.56 -1.79 -10.15
CA ASP A 61 5.11 -3.18 -10.36
C ASP A 61 3.60 -3.35 -10.12
N LEU A 62 3.03 -2.58 -9.19
CA LEU A 62 1.61 -2.67 -8.84
C LEU A 62 0.70 -1.97 -9.87
N ARG A 63 1.19 -0.97 -10.61
CA ARG A 63 0.40 -0.26 -11.65
C ARG A 63 -0.04 -1.18 -12.79
N ASP A 64 0.72 -2.24 -13.06
CA ASP A 64 0.33 -3.25 -14.06
C ASP A 64 -0.86 -4.12 -13.61
N HIS A 65 -1.23 -4.05 -12.34
CA HIS A 65 -2.25 -4.90 -11.71
C HIS A 65 -3.40 -4.14 -11.06
N PHE A 66 -3.22 -2.85 -10.78
CA PHE A 66 -4.15 -2.00 -10.06
C PHE A 66 -4.20 -0.59 -10.68
N ASP A 67 -5.40 -0.02 -10.77
CA ASP A 67 -5.55 1.40 -11.11
C ASP A 67 -5.18 2.24 -9.89
N LEU A 68 -3.93 2.71 -9.84
CA LEU A 68 -3.38 3.50 -8.75
C LEU A 68 -3.27 4.99 -9.10
N SER A 69 -3.75 5.41 -10.27
CA SER A 69 -3.46 6.71 -10.88
C SER A 69 -1.94 7.00 -10.99
N ASP A 70 -1.55 8.10 -11.62
CA ASP A 70 -0.12 8.51 -11.76
C ASP A 70 0.49 9.08 -10.46
N ARG A 71 -0.07 8.70 -9.31
CA ARG A 71 0.34 9.20 -8.00
C ARG A 71 1.65 8.55 -7.55
N ARG A 72 2.53 9.36 -6.95
CA ARG A 72 3.80 8.90 -6.35
C ARG A 72 3.61 8.46 -4.91
N ALA A 73 4.53 7.65 -4.39
CA ALA A 73 4.56 7.14 -3.02
C ALA A 73 4.31 8.24 -1.98
N LYS A 74 5.00 9.37 -2.11
CA LYS A 74 4.84 10.53 -1.22
C LYS A 74 3.40 11.01 -1.11
N ALA A 75 2.66 11.06 -2.21
CA ALA A 75 1.28 11.54 -2.20
C ALA A 75 0.36 10.59 -1.42
N PHE A 76 0.63 9.28 -1.45
CA PHE A 76 -0.09 8.30 -0.63
C PHE A 76 0.28 8.43 0.85
N CYS A 77 1.57 8.61 1.16
CA CYS A 77 2.03 8.85 2.53
C CYS A 77 1.44 10.14 3.12
N ASP A 78 1.32 11.20 2.32
CA ASP A 78 0.76 12.49 2.72
C ASP A 78 -0.76 12.39 2.97
N ASP A 79 -1.53 11.75 2.08
CA ASP A 79 -2.96 11.50 2.28
C ASP A 79 -3.22 10.74 3.59
N TRP A 80 -2.43 9.71 3.87
CA TRP A 80 -2.59 8.92 5.08
C TRP A 80 -2.26 9.71 6.34
N ARG A 81 -1.16 10.47 6.34
CA ARG A 81 -0.81 11.37 7.46
C ARG A 81 -1.90 12.40 7.73
N ASN A 82 -2.60 12.85 6.69
CA ASN A 82 -3.72 13.78 6.81
C ASN A 82 -5.03 13.08 7.25
N ALA A 83 -5.18 11.79 6.98
CA ALA A 83 -6.35 11.00 7.38
C ALA A 83 -6.30 10.56 8.86
N GLY A 84 -5.11 10.41 9.44
CA GLY A 84 -4.89 10.12 10.87
C GLY A 84 -4.62 8.66 11.16
#